data_AF-K9MZD6-F1
#
_entry.id   AF-K9MZD6-F1
#
_cell.length_a   1.000
_cell.length_b   1.000
_cell.length_c   1.000
_cell.angle_alpha   90.00
_cell.angle_beta   90.00
_cell.angle_gamma   90.00
#
_symmetry.space_group_name_H-M   'P 1'
#
loop_
_entity.id
_entity.type
_entity.pdbx_description
1 polymer ?
#
loop_
_entity_poly.entity_id
_entity_poly.type
_entity_poly.pdbx_seq_one_letter_code
_entity_poly.pdbx_strand_id
1 'polypeptide(L)'
;WLTNLYPIWARLTPEMIAVSTQTAMAELILSGCTTSSDHLYIYPNGCKLDDSIHAADEIGMRFHAARGSMSVGRSQGGLPPDSVVEKEADILKESQRLIEDYHDASHGSMRRIVVAPCSPFSVSRDLMREAAVLARQYGVSLHTHLAENVNDIAYSREKFGMTPAEYAEDLGWVGHDVWHAHCVQLDQHGIELFARTGTGVAHCPCSNMRLASGIAPVRKMRDHGVPVGLGVDGSASNDGASMIGEVRQALLLQRVGFGPDAMTAR
;
A
#
# COMPACT_ATOMS: atom_id res chain seq x y z
N TRP A 1 2.64 -9.62 14.21
CA TRP A 1 1.30 -9.15 13.82
C TRP A 1 0.79 -9.92 12.59
N LEU A 2 1.39 -9.77 11.40
CA LEU A 2 0.99 -10.48 10.16
C LEU A 2 0.80 -12.01 10.31
N THR A 3 1.74 -12.69 10.96
CA THR A 3 1.69 -14.15 11.17
C THR A 3 0.45 -14.63 11.94
N ASN A 4 -0.15 -13.77 12.77
CA ASN A 4 -1.38 -14.06 13.49
C ASN A 4 -2.64 -13.81 12.65
N LEU A 5 -2.55 -12.95 11.62
CA LEU A 5 -3.67 -12.58 10.77
C LEU A 5 -3.85 -13.52 9.58
N TYR A 6 -2.76 -14.08 9.02
CA TYR A 6 -2.88 -15.02 7.90
C TYR A 6 -3.86 -16.18 8.14
N PRO A 7 -3.91 -16.85 9.32
CA PRO A 7 -4.89 -17.90 9.56
C PRO A 7 -6.35 -17.42 9.57
N ILE A 8 -6.58 -16.14 9.87
CA ILE A 8 -7.89 -15.50 9.81
C ILE A 8 -8.22 -15.16 8.35
N TRP A 9 -7.29 -14.49 7.67
CA TRP A 9 -7.45 -14.06 6.28
C TRP A 9 -7.58 -15.23 5.30
N ALA A 10 -6.97 -16.39 5.59
CA ALA A 10 -7.14 -17.62 4.80
C ALA A 10 -8.61 -18.11 4.75
N ARG A 11 -9.49 -17.60 5.63
CA ARG A 11 -10.91 -17.95 5.68
C ARG A 11 -11.83 -16.89 5.05
N LEU A 12 -11.27 -15.84 4.44
CA LEU A 12 -12.05 -14.83 3.74
C LEU A 12 -12.90 -15.48 2.64
N THR A 13 -14.09 -14.95 2.45
CA THR A 13 -15.01 -15.31 1.36
C THR A 13 -15.33 -14.07 0.53
N PRO A 14 -15.83 -14.21 -0.70
CA PRO A 14 -16.24 -13.08 -1.53
C PRO A 14 -17.20 -12.11 -0.82
N GLU A 15 -18.18 -12.66 -0.08
CA GLU A 15 -19.12 -11.86 0.73
C GLU A 15 -18.41 -11.05 1.82
N MET A 16 -17.43 -11.65 2.51
CA MET A 16 -16.65 -10.92 3.53
C MET A 16 -15.85 -9.77 2.91
N ILE A 17 -15.28 -9.96 1.72
CA ILE A 17 -14.59 -8.88 0.99
C ILE A 17 -15.56 -7.75 0.67
N ALA A 18 -16.70 -8.06 0.03
CA ALA A 18 -17.69 -7.04 -0.32
C ALA A 18 -18.18 -6.24 0.90
N VAL A 19 -18.59 -6.92 1.97
CA VAL A 19 -19.09 -6.29 3.20
C VAL A 19 -18.01 -5.45 3.89
N SER A 20 -16.78 -5.97 3.99
CA SER A 20 -15.69 -5.22 4.64
C SER A 20 -15.27 -3.99 3.83
N THR A 21 -15.23 -4.09 2.49
CA THR A 21 -14.98 -2.94 1.60
C THR A 21 -16.07 -1.88 1.80
N GLN A 22 -17.35 -2.23 1.79
CA GLN A 22 -18.44 -1.26 2.02
C GLN A 22 -18.38 -0.63 3.41
N THR A 23 -18.05 -1.42 4.44
CA THR A 23 -17.92 -0.93 5.81
C THR A 23 -16.81 0.12 5.91
N ALA A 24 -15.61 -0.19 5.39
CA ALA A 24 -14.49 0.75 5.39
C ALA A 24 -14.80 2.00 4.55
N MET A 25 -15.44 1.85 3.39
CA MET A 25 -15.84 2.98 2.55
C MET A 25 -16.90 3.85 3.20
N ALA A 26 -17.88 3.27 3.91
CA ALA A 26 -18.88 4.03 4.64
C ALA A 26 -18.22 4.93 5.70
N GLU A 27 -17.27 4.38 6.48
CA GLU A 27 -16.50 5.16 7.46
C GLU A 27 -15.67 6.28 6.79
N LEU A 28 -15.02 5.97 5.67
CA LEU A 28 -14.26 6.95 4.88
C LEU A 28 -15.16 8.09 4.41
N ILE A 29 -16.31 7.78 3.80
CA ILE A 29 -17.29 8.76 3.34
C ILE A 29 -17.81 9.61 4.49
N LEU A 30 -18.16 9.00 5.63
CA LEU A 30 -18.63 9.72 6.82
C LEU A 30 -17.56 10.67 7.38
N SER A 31 -16.28 10.37 7.17
CA SER A 31 -15.17 11.25 7.53
C SER A 31 -14.82 12.30 6.47
N GLY A 32 -15.56 12.36 5.36
CA GLY A 32 -15.38 13.31 4.26
C GLY A 32 -14.41 12.86 3.16
N CYS A 33 -13.99 11.60 3.16
CA CYS A 33 -13.14 11.04 2.11
C CYS A 33 -13.99 10.67 0.88
N THR A 34 -13.58 11.13 -0.31
CA THR A 34 -14.32 10.87 -1.56
C THR A 34 -13.63 9.88 -2.49
N THR A 35 -12.35 9.57 -2.25
CA THR A 35 -11.53 8.69 -3.07
C THR A 35 -10.67 7.79 -2.17
N SER A 36 -10.73 6.49 -2.38
CA SER A 36 -9.88 5.53 -1.67
C SER A 36 -9.04 4.73 -2.66
N SER A 37 -7.86 4.29 -2.19
CA SER A 37 -7.14 3.18 -2.78
C SER A 37 -7.14 2.06 -1.77
N ASP A 38 -7.64 0.88 -2.14
CA ASP A 38 -7.64 -0.29 -1.27
C ASP A 38 -6.68 -1.34 -1.82
N HIS A 39 -5.94 -1.97 -0.91
CA HIS A 39 -4.84 -2.88 -1.23
C HIS A 39 -5.18 -4.29 -0.74
N LEU A 40 -6.02 -4.99 -1.51
CA LEU A 40 -6.34 -6.38 -1.25
C LEU A 40 -5.25 -7.28 -1.84
N TYR A 41 -4.59 -8.10 -1.01
CA TYR A 41 -3.46 -8.93 -1.42
C TYR A 41 -3.58 -10.43 -1.08
N ILE A 42 -4.75 -10.89 -0.62
CA ILE A 42 -5.02 -12.30 -0.31
C ILE A 42 -6.36 -12.70 -0.93
N TYR A 43 -6.36 -13.78 -1.73
CA TYR A 43 -7.51 -14.21 -2.52
C TYR A 43 -7.91 -15.69 -2.28
N PRO A 44 -8.28 -16.08 -1.05
CA PRO A 44 -8.66 -17.46 -0.74
C PRO A 44 -10.14 -17.70 -1.09
N ASN A 45 -10.54 -18.97 -1.17
CA ASN A 45 -11.96 -19.38 -1.25
C ASN A 45 -12.79 -18.68 -2.35
N GLY A 46 -12.14 -18.32 -3.46
CA GLY A 46 -12.79 -17.64 -4.60
C GLY A 46 -12.91 -16.12 -4.47
N CYS A 47 -12.34 -15.49 -3.44
CA CYS A 47 -12.23 -14.03 -3.35
C CYS A 47 -11.51 -13.47 -4.57
N LYS A 48 -11.95 -12.31 -5.04
CA LYS A 48 -11.34 -11.56 -6.14
C LYS A 48 -11.34 -10.06 -5.84
N LEU A 49 -10.52 -9.30 -6.56
CA LEU A 49 -10.56 -7.85 -6.47
C LEU A 49 -11.89 -7.29 -7.00
N ASP A 50 -12.54 -8.01 -7.92
CA ASP A 50 -13.88 -7.72 -8.44
C ASP A 50 -14.90 -7.54 -7.30
N ASP A 51 -14.79 -8.30 -6.21
CA ASP A 51 -15.69 -8.21 -5.06
C ASP A 51 -15.61 -6.82 -4.40
N SER A 52 -14.40 -6.27 -4.24
CA SER A 52 -14.18 -4.91 -3.74
C SER A 52 -14.59 -3.85 -4.77
N ILE A 53 -14.37 -4.10 -6.06
CA ILE A 53 -14.76 -3.18 -7.14
C ILE A 53 -16.28 -3.02 -7.19
N HIS A 54 -17.04 -4.12 -7.17
CA HIS A 54 -18.50 -4.08 -7.17
C HIS A 54 -19.05 -3.44 -5.89
N ALA A 55 -18.44 -3.72 -4.74
CA ALA A 55 -18.77 -3.06 -3.48
C ALA A 55 -18.59 -1.53 -3.55
N ALA A 56 -17.51 -1.06 -4.19
CA ALA A 56 -17.23 0.36 -4.40
C ALA A 56 -18.26 1.03 -5.31
N ASP A 57 -18.69 0.33 -6.36
CA ASP A 57 -19.72 0.80 -7.28
C ASP A 57 -21.07 0.97 -6.60
N GLU A 58 -21.44 -0.01 -5.77
CA GLU A 58 -22.71 0.00 -5.04
C GLU A 58 -22.78 1.15 -4.03
N ILE A 59 -21.68 1.42 -3.31
CA ILE A 59 -21.63 2.52 -2.34
C ILE A 59 -21.36 3.89 -2.98
N GLY A 60 -20.88 3.91 -4.23
CA GLY A 60 -20.68 5.13 -5.03
C GLY A 60 -19.42 5.93 -4.67
N MET A 61 -18.35 5.28 -4.18
CA MET A 61 -17.07 5.93 -3.86
C MET A 61 -16.10 5.86 -5.05
N ARG A 62 -15.30 6.92 -5.30
CA ARG A 62 -14.22 6.83 -6.30
C ARG A 62 -13.16 5.87 -5.79
N PHE A 63 -12.77 4.91 -6.63
CA PHE A 63 -11.99 3.76 -6.17
C PHE A 63 -10.78 3.46 -7.04
N HIS A 64 -9.61 3.41 -6.41
CA HIS A 64 -8.39 2.90 -7.00
C HIS A 64 -8.15 1.48 -6.45
N ALA A 65 -8.57 0.47 -7.21
CA ALA A 65 -8.46 -0.92 -6.80
C ALA A 65 -7.02 -1.41 -7.00
N ALA A 66 -6.27 -1.59 -5.90
CA ALA A 66 -4.90 -2.04 -5.96
C ALA A 66 -4.84 -3.56 -5.87
N ARG A 67 -4.54 -4.18 -7.02
CA ARG A 67 -4.39 -5.63 -7.16
C ARG A 67 -3.11 -6.03 -6.43
N GLY A 68 -3.28 -6.39 -5.17
CA GLY A 68 -2.21 -6.88 -4.33
C GLY A 68 -1.80 -8.31 -4.61
N SER A 69 -0.67 -8.76 -4.07
CA SER A 69 -0.27 -10.17 -4.13
C SER A 69 0.82 -10.54 -3.16
N MET A 70 0.89 -11.84 -2.87
CA MET A 70 2.05 -12.50 -2.26
C MET A 70 2.43 -13.70 -3.13
N SER A 71 3.71 -13.87 -3.44
CA SER A 71 4.21 -14.97 -4.29
C SER A 71 5.23 -15.88 -3.59
N VAL A 72 5.83 -15.42 -2.48
CA VAL A 72 6.87 -16.17 -1.77
C VAL A 72 6.31 -16.68 -0.45
N GLY A 73 5.96 -17.97 -0.42
CA GLY A 73 5.49 -18.65 0.79
C GLY A 73 6.62 -19.08 1.73
N ARG A 74 6.27 -19.58 2.91
CA ARG A 74 7.22 -20.13 3.92
C ARG A 74 8.13 -21.20 3.35
N SER A 75 7.66 -22.08 2.47
CA SER A 75 8.52 -23.11 1.85
C SER A 75 9.63 -22.53 0.97
N GLN A 76 9.50 -21.27 0.56
CA GLN A 76 10.48 -20.54 -0.25
C GLN A 76 11.17 -19.40 0.54
N GLY A 77 11.05 -19.41 1.87
CA GLY A 77 11.70 -18.42 2.74
C GLY A 77 10.94 -17.10 2.91
N GLY A 78 9.69 -17.03 2.45
CA GLY A 78 8.81 -15.89 2.69
C GLY A 78 8.08 -15.95 4.03
N LEU A 79 7.46 -14.84 4.41
CA LEU A 79 6.65 -14.74 5.63
C LEU A 79 5.26 -15.44 5.56
N PRO A 80 4.48 -15.31 4.46
CA PRO A 80 3.11 -15.83 4.41
C PRO A 80 3.06 -17.36 4.32
N PRO A 81 2.02 -18.02 4.87
CA PRO A 81 1.76 -19.43 4.61
C PRO A 81 1.61 -19.71 3.10
N ASP A 82 2.07 -20.87 2.66
CA ASP A 82 1.97 -21.28 1.25
C ASP A 82 0.53 -21.36 0.74
N SER A 83 -0.44 -21.51 1.64
CA SER A 83 -1.87 -21.56 1.29
C SER A 83 -2.48 -20.20 0.91
N VAL A 84 -1.76 -19.10 1.11
CA VAL A 84 -2.23 -17.74 0.82
C VAL A 84 -1.32 -16.99 -0.16
N VAL A 85 -0.42 -17.70 -0.85
CA VAL A 85 0.37 -17.14 -1.94
C VAL A 85 -0.15 -17.65 -3.28
N GLU A 86 0.09 -16.86 -4.32
CA GLU A 86 -0.29 -17.19 -5.70
C GLU A 86 0.96 -17.36 -6.57
N LYS A 87 0.82 -18.02 -7.71
CA LYS A 87 1.90 -18.12 -8.69
C LYS A 87 2.05 -16.79 -9.42
N GLU A 88 3.29 -16.40 -9.71
CA GLU A 88 3.61 -15.10 -10.32
C GLU A 88 2.97 -14.91 -11.69
N ALA A 89 2.94 -15.96 -12.52
CA ALA A 89 2.26 -15.93 -13.81
C ALA A 89 0.74 -15.69 -13.68
N ASP A 90 0.10 -16.28 -12.66
CA ASP A 90 -1.33 -16.09 -12.41
C ASP A 90 -1.61 -14.69 -11.88
N ILE A 91 -0.71 -14.16 -11.02
CA ILE A 91 -0.73 -12.78 -10.51
C ILE A 91 -0.71 -11.76 -11.66
N LEU A 92 0.25 -11.90 -12.58
CA LEU A 92 0.43 -10.96 -13.69
C LEU A 92 -0.74 -11.05 -14.67
N LYS A 93 -1.19 -12.26 -15.00
CA LYS A 93 -2.35 -12.50 -15.86
C LYS A 93 -3.62 -11.87 -15.27
N GLU A 94 -3.84 -12.04 -13.97
CA GLU A 94 -5.01 -11.48 -13.30
C GLU A 94 -4.93 -9.95 -13.19
N SER A 95 -3.74 -9.41 -12.94
CA SER A 95 -3.51 -7.95 -12.96
C SER A 95 -3.82 -7.37 -14.33
N GLN A 96 -3.36 -8.02 -15.41
CA GLN A 96 -3.67 -7.62 -16.78
C GLN A 96 -5.18 -7.66 -17.04
N ARG A 97 -5.86 -8.77 -16.70
CA ARG A 97 -7.31 -8.90 -16.88
C ARG A 97 -8.05 -7.75 -16.18
N LEU A 98 -7.72 -7.47 -14.92
CA LEU A 98 -8.36 -6.39 -14.16
C LEU A 98 -8.14 -5.03 -14.83
N ILE A 99 -6.94 -4.75 -15.34
CA ILE A 99 -6.67 -3.53 -16.09
C ILE A 99 -7.55 -3.43 -17.34
N GLU A 100 -7.57 -4.49 -18.16
CA GLU A 100 -8.34 -4.53 -19.41
C GLU A 100 -9.85 -4.42 -19.19
N ASP A 101 -10.36 -5.03 -18.11
CA ASP A 101 -11.79 -5.06 -17.80
C ASP A 101 -12.28 -3.77 -17.10
N TYR A 102 -11.44 -3.12 -16.28
CA TYR A 102 -11.91 -2.12 -15.31
C TYR A 102 -11.15 -0.80 -15.28
N HIS A 103 -9.95 -0.69 -15.85
CA HIS A 103 -9.19 0.56 -15.75
C HIS A 103 -9.80 1.63 -16.67
N ASP A 104 -10.16 2.78 -16.12
CA ASP A 104 -10.57 3.96 -16.90
C ASP A 104 -9.69 5.17 -16.55
N ALA A 105 -8.84 5.55 -17.51
CA ALA A 105 -7.93 6.69 -17.41
C ALA A 105 -8.62 8.05 -17.64
N SER A 106 -9.88 8.07 -18.07
CA SER A 106 -10.59 9.28 -18.44
C SER A 106 -10.70 10.28 -17.28
N HIS A 107 -10.79 11.56 -17.62
CA HIS A 107 -11.00 12.61 -16.63
C HIS A 107 -12.33 12.40 -15.91
N GLY A 108 -12.28 12.35 -14.57
CA GLY A 108 -13.48 12.12 -13.75
C GLY A 108 -13.85 10.66 -13.55
N SER A 109 -13.09 9.70 -14.12
CA SER A 109 -13.30 8.26 -13.93
C SER A 109 -13.43 7.86 -12.46
N MET A 110 -14.51 7.15 -12.14
CA MET A 110 -14.76 6.64 -10.78
C MET A 110 -13.91 5.42 -10.42
N ARG A 111 -13.14 4.86 -11.37
CA ARG A 111 -12.40 3.60 -11.18
C ARG A 111 -11.05 3.61 -11.86
N ARG A 112 -10.03 3.21 -11.11
CA ARG A 112 -8.69 2.91 -11.64
C ARG A 112 -8.15 1.63 -11.05
N ILE A 113 -7.43 0.87 -11.86
CA ILE A 113 -6.65 -0.27 -11.39
C ILE A 113 -5.22 0.16 -11.11
N VAL A 114 -4.63 -0.44 -10.06
CA VAL A 114 -3.26 -0.22 -9.60
C VAL A 114 -2.61 -1.60 -9.45
N VAL A 115 -1.38 -1.76 -9.92
CA VAL A 115 -0.62 -3.00 -9.73
C VAL A 115 0.14 -2.92 -8.41
N ALA A 116 -0.09 -3.85 -7.49
CA ALA A 116 0.36 -3.67 -6.11
C ALA A 116 0.95 -4.88 -5.37
N PRO A 117 1.93 -5.64 -5.89
CA PRO A 117 2.71 -6.58 -5.08
C PRO A 117 2.98 -6.13 -3.63
N CYS A 118 2.68 -6.97 -2.63
CA CYS A 118 2.40 -6.51 -1.26
C CYS A 118 3.60 -5.88 -0.53
N SER A 119 4.72 -6.60 -0.41
CA SER A 119 5.90 -6.11 0.32
C SER A 119 7.17 -6.92 -0.02
N PRO A 120 8.39 -6.35 0.17
CA PRO A 120 9.65 -7.02 -0.20
C PRO A 120 9.88 -8.42 0.41
N PHE A 121 9.22 -8.76 1.52
CA PHE A 121 9.35 -10.05 2.21
C PHE A 121 8.24 -11.06 1.87
N SER A 122 7.32 -10.71 0.96
CA SER A 122 6.19 -11.55 0.55
C SER A 122 6.10 -11.77 -0.97
N VAL A 123 6.91 -11.04 -1.75
CA VAL A 123 6.98 -11.15 -3.21
C VAL A 123 8.43 -11.26 -3.70
N SER A 124 8.64 -11.92 -4.83
CA SER A 124 9.99 -12.03 -5.41
C SER A 124 10.40 -10.72 -6.10
N ARG A 125 11.72 -10.55 -6.31
CA ARG A 125 12.26 -9.44 -7.09
C ARG A 125 11.82 -9.50 -8.56
N ASP A 126 11.64 -10.70 -9.10
CA ASP A 126 11.27 -10.87 -10.51
C ASP A 126 9.80 -10.45 -10.71
N LEU A 127 8.90 -10.86 -9.82
CA LEU A 127 7.53 -10.36 -9.84
C LEU A 127 7.46 -8.84 -9.70
N MET A 128 8.28 -8.24 -8.82
CA MET A 128 8.35 -6.78 -8.70
C MET A 128 8.73 -6.13 -10.04
N ARG A 129 9.77 -6.63 -10.73
CA ARG A 129 10.19 -6.08 -12.03
C ARG A 129 9.12 -6.26 -13.10
N GLU A 130 8.56 -7.46 -13.21
CA GLU A 130 7.54 -7.77 -14.22
C GLU A 130 6.25 -6.97 -13.99
N ALA A 131 5.84 -6.79 -12.73
CA ALA A 131 4.71 -5.94 -12.36
C ALA A 131 4.94 -4.48 -12.76
N ALA A 132 6.14 -3.95 -12.57
CA ALA A 132 6.48 -2.58 -12.97
C ALA A 132 6.47 -2.40 -14.50
N VAL A 133 6.94 -3.41 -15.25
CA VAL A 133 6.86 -3.42 -16.71
C VAL A 133 5.39 -3.45 -17.16
N LEU A 134 4.59 -4.36 -16.61
CA LEU A 134 3.17 -4.48 -16.93
C LEU A 134 2.42 -3.17 -16.65
N ALA A 135 2.59 -2.60 -15.45
CA ALA A 135 1.90 -1.38 -15.07
C ALA A 135 2.18 -0.23 -16.05
N ARG A 136 3.45 -0.05 -16.44
CA ARG A 136 3.87 1.00 -17.37
C ARG A 136 3.44 0.76 -18.81
N GLN A 137 3.37 -0.51 -19.25
CA GLN A 137 2.82 -0.85 -20.57
C GLN A 137 1.35 -0.42 -20.69
N TYR A 138 0.58 -0.54 -19.61
CA TYR A 138 -0.83 -0.13 -19.57
C TYR A 138 -1.05 1.29 -19.06
N GLY A 139 0.00 2.01 -18.64
CA GLY A 139 -0.11 3.36 -18.09
C GLY A 139 -0.84 3.44 -16.75
N VAL A 140 -0.81 2.37 -15.96
CA VAL A 140 -1.42 2.33 -14.62
C VAL A 140 -0.37 2.53 -13.52
N SER A 141 -0.81 2.96 -12.35
CA SER A 141 0.09 3.22 -11.22
C SER A 141 0.53 1.93 -10.49
N LEU A 142 1.58 2.08 -9.69
CA LEU A 142 2.18 1.05 -8.84
C LEU A 142 2.08 1.43 -7.35
N HIS A 143 1.87 0.43 -6.50
CA HIS A 143 1.81 0.61 -5.05
C HIS A 143 2.43 -0.55 -4.27
N THR A 144 3.17 -0.28 -3.20
CA THR A 144 3.61 -1.31 -2.25
C THR A 144 3.90 -0.71 -0.86
N HIS A 145 4.20 -1.57 0.12
CA HIS A 145 4.71 -1.17 1.43
C HIS A 145 6.23 -1.04 1.37
N LEU A 146 6.79 0.03 1.97
CA LEU A 146 8.24 0.21 2.00
C LEU A 146 8.72 0.89 3.28
N ALA A 147 9.82 0.36 3.84
CA ALA A 147 10.54 0.93 4.98
C ALA A 147 9.61 1.25 6.16
N GLU A 148 8.71 0.34 6.51
CA GLU A 148 7.74 0.57 7.57
C GLU A 148 8.41 0.56 8.94
N ASN A 149 9.31 -0.39 9.19
CA ASN A 149 9.90 -0.58 10.52
C ASN A 149 11.35 -1.05 10.42
N VAL A 150 12.05 -1.11 11.56
CA VAL A 150 13.48 -1.46 11.61
C VAL A 150 13.79 -2.86 11.09
N ASN A 151 12.83 -3.79 11.16
CA ASN A 151 12.99 -5.14 10.62
C ASN A 151 13.00 -5.12 9.09
N ASP A 152 12.30 -4.19 8.44
CA ASP A 152 12.33 -4.04 6.99
C ASP A 152 13.72 -3.64 6.50
N ILE A 153 14.41 -2.76 7.25
CA ILE A 153 15.81 -2.40 6.96
C ILE A 153 16.71 -3.62 7.12
N ALA A 154 16.59 -4.33 8.24
CA ALA A 154 17.40 -5.51 8.52
C ALA A 154 17.21 -6.58 7.45
N TYR A 155 15.94 -6.87 7.10
CA TYR A 155 15.58 -7.83 6.05
C TYR A 155 16.15 -7.42 4.69
N SER A 156 15.97 -6.15 4.29
CA SER A 156 16.46 -5.67 2.98
C SER A 156 17.98 -5.77 2.88
N ARG A 157 18.70 -5.43 3.95
CA ARG A 157 20.17 -5.57 3.99
C ARG A 157 20.59 -7.02 3.96
N GLU A 158 19.94 -7.88 4.74
CA GLU A 158 20.27 -9.31 4.80
C GLU A 158 19.99 -10.02 3.47
N LYS A 159 18.82 -9.79 2.87
CA LYS A 159 18.37 -10.53 1.67
C LYS A 159 18.86 -9.94 0.36
N PHE A 160 19.01 -8.62 0.29
CA PHE A 160 19.28 -7.93 -0.96
C PHE A 160 20.61 -7.17 -0.95
N GLY A 161 21.26 -7.01 0.21
CA GLY A 161 22.46 -6.18 0.33
C GLY A 161 22.19 -4.70 0.14
N MET A 162 20.93 -4.27 0.25
CA MET A 162 20.43 -2.94 -0.08
C MET A 162 19.62 -2.35 1.07
N THR A 163 19.55 -1.04 1.14
CA THR A 163 18.49 -0.33 1.87
C THR A 163 17.14 -0.49 1.14
N PRO A 164 16.01 -0.25 1.82
CA PRO A 164 14.70 -0.28 1.15
C PRO A 164 14.60 0.68 -0.05
N ALA A 165 15.23 1.85 0.03
CA ALA A 165 15.24 2.84 -1.06
C ALA A 165 16.04 2.35 -2.28
N GLU A 166 17.25 1.83 -2.06
CA GLU A 166 18.09 1.24 -3.13
C GLU A 166 17.39 0.03 -3.76
N TYR A 167 16.71 -0.79 -2.97
CA TYR A 167 15.89 -1.90 -3.46
C TYR A 167 14.76 -1.40 -4.38
N ALA A 168 14.03 -0.35 -3.98
CA ALA A 168 12.99 0.23 -4.81
C ALA A 168 13.57 0.82 -6.12
N GLU A 169 14.74 1.47 -6.07
CA GLU A 169 15.41 2.01 -7.26
C GLU A 169 15.84 0.90 -8.23
N ASP A 170 16.52 -0.15 -7.73
CA ASP A 170 17.02 -1.28 -8.53
C ASP A 170 15.91 -2.01 -9.29
N LEU A 171 14.71 -2.09 -8.70
CA LEU A 171 13.57 -2.75 -9.30
C LEU A 171 12.72 -1.84 -10.19
N GLY A 172 13.06 -0.55 -10.28
CA GLY A 172 12.29 0.44 -11.01
C GLY A 172 10.96 0.79 -10.33
N TRP A 173 10.88 0.68 -9.00
CA TRP A 173 9.71 1.03 -8.16
C TRP A 173 9.79 2.47 -7.64
N VAL A 174 10.25 3.37 -8.50
CA VAL A 174 10.28 4.82 -8.28
C VAL A 174 9.77 5.54 -9.52
N GLY A 175 9.18 6.71 -9.34
CA GLY A 175 8.56 7.49 -10.39
C GLY A 175 7.25 8.12 -9.96
N HIS A 176 6.77 9.08 -10.75
CA HIS A 176 5.47 9.73 -10.56
C HIS A 176 4.26 8.78 -10.63
N ASP A 177 4.47 7.59 -11.19
CA ASP A 177 3.51 6.49 -11.29
C ASP A 177 3.51 5.57 -10.06
N VAL A 178 4.36 5.82 -9.05
CA VAL A 178 4.52 4.95 -7.88
C VAL A 178 4.24 5.70 -6.57
N TRP A 179 3.58 5.03 -5.62
CA TRP A 179 3.61 5.46 -4.22
C TRP A 179 3.83 4.31 -3.23
N HIS A 180 4.52 4.62 -2.14
CA HIS A 180 4.84 3.65 -1.08
C HIS A 180 4.09 3.97 0.22
N ALA A 181 3.54 2.95 0.88
CA ALA A 181 2.94 3.13 2.20
C ALA A 181 4.01 3.23 3.30
N HIS A 182 3.68 3.99 4.34
CA HIS A 182 4.42 4.18 5.59
C HIS A 182 5.71 5.00 5.49
N CYS A 183 6.75 4.43 4.88
CA CYS A 183 8.08 5.04 4.75
C CYS A 183 8.64 5.62 6.06
N VAL A 184 8.39 4.94 7.19
CA VAL A 184 8.82 5.42 8.52
C VAL A 184 10.32 5.48 8.64
N GLN A 185 10.99 4.48 8.09
CA GLN A 185 12.43 4.29 8.15
C GLN A 185 13.12 4.67 6.83
N LEU A 186 12.49 5.51 6.01
CA LEU A 186 13.09 5.98 4.77
C LEU A 186 14.31 6.84 5.09
N ASP A 187 15.47 6.46 4.55
CA ASP A 187 16.74 7.14 4.80
C ASP A 187 16.90 8.41 3.95
N GLN A 188 18.00 9.13 4.15
CA GLN A 188 18.26 10.38 3.43
C GLN A 188 18.31 10.17 1.91
N HIS A 189 18.97 9.10 1.47
CA HIS A 189 19.05 8.75 0.06
C HIS A 189 17.65 8.51 -0.53
N GLY A 190 16.80 7.75 0.15
CA GLY A 190 15.43 7.51 -0.25
C GLY A 190 14.58 8.77 -0.34
N ILE A 191 14.73 9.71 0.61
CA ILE A 191 14.03 11.00 0.56
C ILE A 191 14.44 11.81 -0.67
N GLU A 192 15.74 11.90 -0.96
CA GLU A 192 16.27 12.62 -2.13
C GLU A 192 15.88 11.94 -3.45
N LEU A 193 15.88 10.61 -3.49
CA LEU A 193 15.42 9.81 -4.60
C LEU A 193 13.95 10.09 -4.90
N PHE A 194 13.08 9.95 -3.89
CA PHE A 194 11.63 10.11 -4.06
C PHE A 194 11.25 11.53 -4.47
N ALA A 195 11.95 12.54 -3.94
CA ALA A 195 11.79 13.92 -4.37
C ALA A 195 12.15 14.12 -5.85
N ARG A 196 13.29 13.57 -6.29
CA ARG A 196 13.77 13.71 -7.68
C ARG A 196 12.88 12.98 -8.68
N THR A 197 12.35 11.81 -8.32
CA THR A 197 11.53 10.98 -9.22
C THR A 197 10.03 11.29 -9.16
N GLY A 198 9.60 12.09 -8.17
CA GLY A 198 8.18 12.34 -7.91
C GLY A 198 7.45 11.14 -7.29
N THR A 199 8.18 10.22 -6.65
CA THR A 199 7.59 9.05 -6.00
C THR A 199 6.78 9.48 -4.78
N GLY A 200 5.53 9.02 -4.70
CA GLY A 200 4.63 9.36 -3.60
C GLY A 200 4.88 8.56 -2.32
N VAL A 201 4.47 9.12 -1.19
CA VAL A 201 4.39 8.45 0.11
C VAL A 201 2.97 8.56 0.66
N ALA A 202 2.37 7.44 1.07
CA ALA A 202 1.15 7.41 1.85
C ALA A 202 1.48 7.30 3.34
N HIS A 203 1.34 8.40 4.08
CA HIS A 203 1.60 8.42 5.52
C HIS A 203 0.40 7.88 6.30
N CYS A 204 0.62 6.80 7.07
CA CYS A 204 -0.39 6.12 7.89
C CYS A 204 -0.10 6.27 9.40
N PRO A 205 -0.29 7.46 10.01
CA PRO A 205 0.17 7.73 11.37
C PRO A 205 -0.44 6.82 12.44
N CYS A 206 -1.73 6.52 12.38
CA CYS A 206 -2.37 5.64 13.37
C CYS A 206 -1.78 4.22 13.32
N SER A 207 -1.65 3.65 12.12
CA SER A 207 -1.02 2.33 11.93
C SER A 207 0.42 2.30 12.44
N ASN A 208 1.22 3.32 12.06
CA ASN A 208 2.60 3.44 12.51
C ASN A 208 2.72 3.50 14.05
N MET A 209 1.81 4.21 14.71
CA MET A 209 1.76 4.27 16.17
C MET A 209 1.31 2.94 16.79
N ARG A 210 0.26 2.33 16.24
CA ARG A 210 -0.35 1.10 16.76
C ARG A 210 0.61 -0.09 16.69
N LEU A 211 1.36 -0.21 15.60
CA LEU A 211 2.35 -1.28 15.41
C LEU A 211 3.73 -0.92 16.00
N ALA A 212 3.87 0.26 16.60
CA ALA A 212 5.14 0.80 17.07
C ALA A 212 6.23 0.84 15.98
N SER A 213 5.83 1.04 14.73
CA SER A 213 6.72 1.15 13.57
C SER A 213 7.61 2.41 13.64
N GLY A 214 7.06 3.49 14.21
CA GLY A 214 7.80 4.70 14.56
C GLY A 214 7.15 5.99 14.05
N ILE A 215 7.94 7.07 14.02
CA ILE A 215 7.51 8.39 13.52
C ILE A 215 8.12 8.61 12.13
N ALA A 216 7.29 8.56 11.09
CA ALA A 216 7.76 8.83 9.73
C ALA A 216 8.27 10.28 9.61
N PRO A 217 9.41 10.51 8.92
CA PRO A 217 10.01 11.84 8.78
C PRO A 217 9.26 12.71 7.75
N VAL A 218 7.94 12.80 7.84
CA VAL A 218 7.09 13.42 6.81
C VAL A 218 7.35 14.92 6.66
N ARG A 219 7.72 15.63 7.73
CA ARG A 219 8.11 17.04 7.60
C ARG A 219 9.34 17.18 6.70
N LYS A 220 10.36 16.37 6.96
CA LYS A 220 11.59 16.32 6.17
C LYS A 220 11.31 15.92 4.71
N MET A 221 10.44 14.93 4.49
CA MET A 221 10.00 14.53 3.15
C MET A 221 9.36 15.71 2.39
N ARG A 222 8.40 16.41 3.01
CA ARG A 222 7.75 17.59 2.42
C ARG A 222 8.76 18.70 2.11
N ASP A 223 9.72 18.94 3.00
CA ASP A 223 10.76 19.96 2.79
C ASP A 223 11.68 19.67 1.61
N HIS A 224 11.86 18.39 1.25
CA HIS A 224 12.61 17.98 0.07
C HIS A 224 11.75 17.93 -1.20
N GLY A 225 10.43 18.17 -1.10
CA GLY A 225 9.52 18.13 -2.24
C GLY A 225 8.94 16.75 -2.56
N VAL A 226 9.04 15.78 -1.65
CA VAL A 226 8.37 14.47 -1.81
C VAL A 226 6.85 14.66 -1.77
N PRO A 227 6.08 14.11 -2.73
CA PRO A 227 4.63 14.06 -2.64
C PRO A 227 4.19 13.17 -1.47
N VAL A 228 3.53 13.75 -0.47
CA VAL A 228 3.04 13.01 0.71
C VAL A 228 1.52 13.12 0.79
N GLY A 229 0.85 11.97 0.71
CA GLY A 229 -0.58 11.79 1.01
C GLY A 229 -0.80 11.18 2.40
N LEU A 230 -2.07 11.00 2.76
CA LEU A 230 -2.49 10.33 4.00
C LEU A 230 -3.18 9.01 3.66
N GLY A 231 -3.02 8.01 4.51
CA GLY A 231 -3.73 6.74 4.44
C GLY A 231 -4.17 6.28 5.83
N VAL A 232 -5.32 5.61 5.89
CA VAL A 232 -5.80 4.96 7.12
C VAL A 232 -5.14 3.61 7.35
N ASP A 233 -4.56 2.98 6.32
CA ASP A 233 -4.17 1.56 6.34
C ASP A 233 -5.38 0.65 6.70
N GLY A 234 -5.16 -0.65 6.91
CA GLY A 234 -6.24 -1.58 7.28
C GLY A 234 -6.73 -1.41 8.72
N SER A 235 -8.02 -1.64 8.96
CA SER A 235 -8.62 -1.60 10.30
C SER A 235 -8.06 -2.63 11.29
N ALA A 236 -7.21 -3.57 10.86
CA ALA A 236 -6.51 -4.48 11.77
C ALA A 236 -5.26 -3.85 12.44
N SER A 237 -4.78 -2.72 11.91
CA SER A 237 -3.63 -1.95 12.41
C SER A 237 -3.99 -0.49 12.70
N ASN A 238 -5.16 0.00 12.31
CA ASN A 238 -5.69 1.32 12.71
C ASN A 238 -6.80 1.21 13.77
N ASP A 239 -7.76 0.33 13.47
CA ASP A 239 -9.06 0.06 14.10
C ASP A 239 -10.25 0.93 13.62
N GLY A 240 -10.04 1.84 12.65
CA GLY A 240 -11.13 2.51 11.93
C GLY A 240 -10.64 3.21 10.65
N ALA A 241 -11.57 3.65 9.80
CA ALA A 241 -11.26 4.29 8.52
C ALA A 241 -11.70 5.77 8.50
N SER A 242 -11.13 6.58 9.40
CA SER A 242 -11.43 8.02 9.51
C SER A 242 -10.28 8.88 8.99
N MET A 243 -10.43 9.45 7.78
CA MET A 243 -9.39 10.31 7.19
C MET A 243 -9.17 11.60 7.99
N ILE A 244 -10.23 12.20 8.53
CA ILE A 244 -10.08 13.38 9.40
C ILE A 244 -9.35 13.03 10.72
N GLY A 245 -9.53 11.79 11.19
CA GLY A 245 -8.74 11.22 12.28
C GLY A 245 -7.26 11.18 11.94
N GLU A 246 -6.89 10.64 10.78
CA GLU A 246 -5.49 10.60 10.32
C GLU A 246 -4.87 12.00 10.20
N VAL A 247 -5.61 13.00 9.72
CA VAL A 247 -5.12 14.40 9.66
C VAL A 247 -4.70 14.89 11.05
N ARG A 248 -5.55 14.69 12.06
CA ARG A 248 -5.25 15.09 13.44
C ARG A 248 -4.02 14.32 13.96
N GLN A 249 -3.95 13.03 13.68
CA GLN A 249 -2.90 12.17 14.21
C GLN A 249 -1.55 12.46 13.54
N ALA A 250 -1.51 12.75 12.24
CA ALA A 250 -0.32 13.24 11.56
C ALA A 250 0.24 14.51 12.24
N LEU A 251 -0.63 15.48 12.55
CA LEU A 251 -0.22 16.72 13.23
C LEU A 251 0.36 16.44 14.62
N LEU A 252 -0.34 15.68 15.45
CA LEU A 252 0.06 15.41 16.83
C LEU A 252 1.34 14.57 16.89
N LEU A 253 1.45 13.55 16.03
CA LEU A 253 2.59 12.66 15.97
C LEU A 253 3.88 13.41 15.62
N GLN A 254 3.81 14.33 14.66
CA GLN A 254 4.97 15.16 14.32
C GLN A 254 5.33 16.13 15.45
N ARG A 255 4.34 16.68 16.16
CA ARG A 255 4.58 17.62 17.26
C ARG A 255 5.20 16.98 18.49
N VAL A 256 4.73 15.78 18.87
CA VAL A 256 5.31 15.07 20.02
C VAL A 256 6.73 14.59 19.72
N GLY A 257 7.00 14.21 18.46
CA GLY A 257 8.33 13.76 18.05
C GLY A 257 9.36 14.88 17.85
N PHE A 258 8.93 16.04 17.35
CA PHE A 258 9.85 17.08 16.84
C PHE A 258 9.53 18.50 17.32
N GLY A 259 8.59 18.67 18.26
CA GLY A 259 8.22 19.96 18.85
C GLY A 259 6.99 20.61 18.21
N PRO A 260 6.38 21.61 18.88
CA PRO A 260 5.07 22.18 18.49
C PRO A 260 5.02 22.81 17.09
N ASP A 261 6.15 23.27 16.58
CA ASP A 261 6.27 23.92 15.26
C ASP A 261 6.59 22.94 14.12
N ALA A 262 6.82 21.66 14.43
CA ALA A 262 7.23 20.66 13.44
C ALA A 262 6.19 20.40 12.35
N MET A 263 4.91 20.56 12.69
CA MET A 263 3.81 20.44 11.74
C MET A 263 2.73 21.46 12.07
N THR A 264 2.21 22.09 11.03
CA THR A 264 1.06 23.00 11.10
C THR A 264 -0.14 22.35 10.44
N ALA A 265 -1.31 22.96 10.55
CA ALA A 265 -2.50 22.51 9.81
C ALA A 265 -2.40 22.75 8.28
N ARG A 266 -1.30 23.33 7.79
CA ARG A 266 -1.00 23.60 6.38
C ARG A 266 0.18 22.77 5.87
#